data_AF-A0A7X7FWH6-F1
#
_entry.id   AF-A0A7X7FWH6-F1
#
_cell.length_a   1.000
_cell.length_b   1.000
_cell.length_c   1.000
_cell.angle_alpha   90.00
_cell.angle_beta   90.00
_cell.angle_gamma   90.00
#
_symmetry.space_group_name_H-M   'P 1'
#
loop_
_entity.id
_entity.type
_entity.pdbx_description
1 polymer ?
#
loop_
_entity_poly.entity_id
_entity_poly.type
_entity_poly.pdbx_seq_one_letter_code
_entity_poly.pdbx_strand_id
1 'polypeptide(L)'
;MFKRKIRFLFYLIVLFFNQSFGQSKDVFKGRIIDFLISQPLEDCYIHNLNTGATVFSNEKGDFSIGVKGYDTIAITRVGYNPEFLILNDSLLRVNDRVYIRLLMKAILLREVKIYAVKPYPVFVKDLTKKEDNILDVEGFSLSEEEKEKLTQQSTSGNILALTPLAHPFTFFYEQYSRKARLKREYISLMEHQDEVSVLAQKYNPEIVKQITHLEGNELEEFMVYCSFSYYTLIVSTKQEIEAMIFKKFQLYKQENAR
;
A
#
# COMPACT_ATOMS: atom_id res chain seq x y z
N MET A 1 -46.50 -35.26 -57.29
CA MET A 1 -45.12 -35.63 -56.91
C MET A 1 -44.21 -34.43 -56.63
N PHE A 2 -44.33 -33.32 -57.38
CA PHE A 2 -43.46 -32.13 -57.31
C PHE A 2 -43.48 -31.39 -55.95
N LYS A 3 -44.65 -31.18 -55.34
CA LYS A 3 -44.79 -30.50 -54.03
C LYS A 3 -44.11 -31.23 -52.86
N ARG A 4 -43.98 -32.57 -52.96
CA ARG A 4 -43.34 -33.41 -51.93
C ARG A 4 -41.81 -33.29 -52.00
N LYS A 5 -41.26 -33.15 -53.22
CA LYS A 5 -39.83 -32.88 -53.47
C LYS A 5 -39.41 -31.48 -53.00
N ILE A 6 -40.27 -30.47 -53.18
CA ILE A 6 -40.02 -29.10 -52.70
C ILE A 6 -39.99 -29.03 -51.16
N ARG A 7 -40.91 -29.71 -50.48
CA ARG A 7 -40.89 -29.79 -49.00
C ARG A 7 -39.64 -30.50 -48.48
N PHE A 8 -39.19 -31.54 -49.18
CA PHE A 8 -37.95 -32.26 -48.83
C PHE A 8 -36.71 -31.39 -49.05
N LEU A 9 -36.65 -30.62 -50.15
CA LEU A 9 -35.57 -29.67 -50.42
C LEU A 9 -35.51 -28.56 -49.36
N PHE A 10 -36.67 -28.07 -48.89
CA PHE A 10 -36.74 -27.09 -47.82
C PHE A 10 -36.22 -27.65 -46.49
N TYR A 11 -36.60 -28.88 -46.11
CA TYR A 11 -36.05 -29.55 -44.92
C TYR A 11 -34.53 -29.78 -45.01
N LEU A 12 -34.02 -30.09 -46.20
CA LEU A 12 -32.59 -30.28 -46.43
C LEU A 12 -31.81 -28.97 -46.29
N ILE A 13 -32.36 -27.85 -46.77
CA ILE A 13 -31.76 -26.51 -46.62
C ILE A 13 -31.69 -26.08 -45.15
N VAL A 14 -32.73 -26.33 -44.35
CA VAL A 14 -32.74 -25.97 -42.92
C VAL A 14 -31.68 -26.75 -42.12
N LEU A 15 -31.34 -27.98 -42.53
CA LEU A 15 -30.27 -28.76 -41.91
C LEU A 15 -28.86 -28.21 -42.19
N PHE A 16 -28.64 -27.54 -43.33
CA PHE A 16 -27.34 -26.95 -43.67
C PHE A 16 -27.06 -25.59 -43.02
N PHE A 17 -28.08 -24.93 -42.44
CA PHE A 17 -27.92 -23.63 -41.76
C PHE A 17 -27.40 -23.72 -40.31
N ASN A 18 -27.16 -24.93 -39.78
CA ASN A 18 -26.60 -25.13 -38.44
C ASN A 18 -25.05 -25.19 -38.44
N GLN A 19 -24.38 -24.39 -39.27
CA GLN A 19 -22.94 -24.19 -39.18
C GLN A 19 -22.66 -23.19 -38.05
N SER A 20 -22.53 -23.68 -36.83
CA SER A 20 -22.03 -22.89 -35.70
C SER A 20 -20.55 -22.59 -35.92
N PHE A 21 -20.21 -21.34 -36.21
CA PHE A 21 -18.82 -20.86 -36.19
C PHE A 21 -18.31 -20.84 -34.75
N GLY A 22 -17.47 -21.81 -34.39
CA GLY A 22 -16.67 -21.74 -33.16
C GLY A 22 -15.53 -20.74 -33.35
N GLN A 23 -15.52 -19.65 -32.59
CA GLN A 23 -14.36 -18.75 -32.53
C GLN A 23 -13.21 -19.52 -31.87
N SER A 24 -12.16 -19.87 -32.62
CA SER A 24 -10.91 -20.38 -32.05
C SER A 24 -10.27 -19.28 -31.23
N LYS A 25 -10.42 -19.35 -29.90
CA LYS A 25 -9.66 -18.49 -28.98
C LYS A 25 -8.27 -19.08 -28.84
N ASP A 26 -7.25 -18.32 -29.18
CA ASP A 26 -5.87 -18.74 -28.93
C ASP A 26 -5.65 -18.83 -27.43
N VAL A 27 -4.97 -19.90 -26.99
CA VAL A 27 -4.75 -20.20 -25.58
C VAL A 27 -3.26 -20.17 -25.30
N PHE A 28 -2.84 -19.27 -24.44
CA PHE A 28 -1.47 -19.21 -23.97
C PHE A 28 -1.30 -20.06 -22.72
N LYS A 29 -0.27 -20.91 -22.72
CA LYS A 29 0.05 -21.82 -21.61
C LYS A 29 1.46 -21.52 -21.10
N GLY A 30 1.58 -21.31 -19.79
CA GLY A 30 2.86 -21.03 -19.16
C GLY A 30 3.01 -21.72 -17.82
N ARG A 31 4.25 -21.76 -17.35
CA ARG A 31 4.61 -22.16 -15.99
C ARG A 31 5.39 -21.04 -15.33
N ILE A 32 4.98 -20.67 -14.11
CA ILE A 32 5.61 -19.63 -13.33
C ILE A 32 6.53 -20.27 -12.30
N ILE A 33 7.78 -19.82 -12.26
CA ILE A 33 8.80 -20.30 -11.33
C ILE A 33 9.50 -19.11 -10.65
N ASP A 34 10.08 -19.37 -9.48
CA ASP A 34 10.98 -18.44 -8.81
C ASP A 34 12.29 -18.30 -9.61
N PHE A 35 12.79 -17.08 -9.76
CA PHE A 35 14.02 -16.80 -10.50
C PHE A 35 15.28 -17.42 -9.85
N LEU A 36 15.36 -17.47 -8.52
CA LEU A 36 16.54 -17.92 -7.79
C LEU A 36 16.51 -19.42 -7.55
N ILE A 37 15.44 -19.91 -6.92
CA ILE A 37 15.35 -21.32 -6.49
C ILE A 37 14.70 -22.22 -7.54
N SER A 38 14.19 -21.66 -8.63
CA SER A 38 13.49 -22.40 -9.71
C SER A 38 12.29 -23.24 -9.23
N GLN A 39 11.73 -22.89 -8.07
CA GLN A 39 10.54 -23.56 -7.52
C GLN A 39 9.28 -23.07 -8.25
N PRO A 40 8.31 -23.94 -8.58
CA PRO A 40 7.03 -23.51 -9.13
C PRO A 40 6.27 -22.61 -8.15
N LEU A 41 5.63 -21.57 -8.71
CA LEU A 41 4.86 -20.59 -7.93
C LEU A 41 3.36 -20.78 -8.18
N GLU A 42 2.68 -21.27 -7.14
CA GLU A 42 1.22 -21.34 -7.05
C GLU A 42 0.57 -19.96 -6.79
N ASP A 43 -0.74 -19.87 -7.02
CA ASP A 43 -1.59 -18.70 -6.73
C ASP A 43 -1.05 -17.37 -7.28
N CYS A 44 -0.30 -17.42 -8.38
CA CYS A 44 0.06 -16.22 -9.12
C CYS A 44 -1.20 -15.68 -9.80
N TYR A 45 -1.37 -14.37 -9.80
CA TYR A 45 -2.43 -13.68 -10.49
C TYR A 45 -1.98 -13.32 -11.91
N ILE A 46 -2.63 -13.90 -12.91
CA ILE A 46 -2.38 -13.63 -14.32
C ILE A 46 -3.53 -12.78 -14.84
N HIS A 47 -3.21 -11.62 -15.41
CA HIS A 47 -4.19 -10.68 -15.94
C HIS A 47 -3.79 -10.24 -17.35
N ASN A 48 -4.68 -10.45 -18.32
CA ASN A 48 -4.53 -9.89 -19.66
C ASN A 48 -5.04 -8.44 -19.64
N LEU A 49 -4.13 -7.48 -19.82
CA LEU A 49 -4.44 -6.05 -19.75
C LEU A 49 -5.33 -5.57 -20.90
N ASN A 50 -5.32 -6.27 -22.03
CA ASN A 50 -6.09 -5.90 -23.22
C ASN A 50 -7.52 -6.42 -23.17
N THR A 51 -7.70 -7.69 -22.76
CA THR A 51 -9.03 -8.36 -22.77
C THR A 51 -9.72 -8.36 -21.42
N GLY A 52 -9.00 -8.05 -20.33
CA GLY A 52 -9.49 -8.14 -18.96
C GLY A 52 -9.65 -9.58 -18.44
N ALA A 53 -9.16 -10.59 -19.17
CA ALA A 53 -9.21 -11.97 -18.72
C ALA A 53 -8.25 -12.21 -17.54
N THR A 54 -8.68 -12.96 -16.53
CA THR A 54 -7.92 -13.23 -15.31
C THR A 54 -7.92 -14.71 -14.97
N VAL A 55 -6.77 -15.25 -14.57
CA VAL A 55 -6.58 -16.67 -14.19
C VAL A 55 -5.56 -16.75 -13.05
N PHE A 56 -5.66 -17.77 -12.21
CA PHE A 56 -4.65 -18.11 -11.21
C PHE A 56 -3.80 -19.31 -11.63
N SER A 57 -2.52 -19.34 -11.25
CA SER A 57 -1.69 -20.54 -11.44
C SER A 57 -2.09 -21.66 -10.47
N ASN A 58 -1.92 -22.91 -10.88
CA ASN A 58 -2.17 -24.08 -10.03
C ASN A 58 -0.97 -24.37 -9.08
N GLU A 59 -1.10 -25.41 -8.26
CA GLU A 59 -0.03 -25.89 -7.34
C GLU A 59 1.32 -26.18 -8.02
N LYS A 60 1.31 -26.47 -9.33
CA LYS A 60 2.52 -26.72 -10.13
C LYS A 60 3.05 -25.46 -10.84
N GLY A 61 2.45 -24.31 -10.56
CA GLY A 61 2.71 -23.04 -11.21
C GLY A 61 2.27 -22.96 -12.67
N ASP A 62 1.50 -23.94 -13.16
CA ASP A 62 0.97 -23.94 -14.53
C ASP A 62 -0.29 -23.08 -14.62
N PHE A 63 -0.44 -22.34 -15.72
CA PHE A 63 -1.66 -21.58 -16.04
C PHE A 63 -2.00 -21.67 -17.53
N SER A 64 -3.26 -21.37 -17.85
CA SER A 64 -3.78 -21.35 -19.22
C SER A 64 -4.78 -20.22 -19.34
N ILE A 65 -4.54 -19.27 -20.25
CA ILE A 65 -5.39 -18.08 -20.43
C ILE A 65 -5.68 -17.85 -21.91
N GLY A 66 -6.93 -17.49 -22.23
CA GLY A 66 -7.33 -17.12 -23.59
C GLY A 66 -6.83 -15.72 -23.94
N VAL A 67 -6.17 -15.59 -25.08
CA VAL A 67 -5.48 -14.36 -25.51
C VAL A 67 -5.70 -14.09 -26.99
N LYS A 68 -5.38 -12.87 -27.42
CA LYS A 68 -5.23 -12.50 -28.82
C LYS A 68 -3.76 -12.19 -29.10
N GLY A 69 -3.38 -12.18 -30.38
CA GLY A 69 -2.06 -11.73 -30.81
C GLY A 69 -1.74 -10.34 -30.27
N TYR A 70 -0.50 -10.14 -29.81
CA TYR A 70 -0.01 -8.85 -29.27
C TYR A 70 -0.66 -8.35 -27.97
N ASP A 71 -1.39 -9.21 -27.25
CA ASP A 71 -1.87 -8.88 -25.92
C ASP A 71 -0.73 -8.79 -24.89
N THR A 72 -0.92 -7.94 -23.88
CA THR A 72 0.01 -7.82 -22.74
C THR A 72 -0.55 -8.55 -21.53
N ILE A 73 0.23 -9.50 -21.00
CA ILE A 73 -0.09 -10.25 -19.80
C ILE A 73 0.73 -9.69 -18.63
N ALA A 74 0.04 -9.27 -17.57
CA ALA A 74 0.64 -8.93 -16.29
C ALA A 74 0.54 -10.13 -15.34
N ILE A 75 1.66 -10.46 -14.69
CA ILE A 75 1.75 -11.58 -13.74
C ILE A 75 2.22 -11.01 -12.41
N THR A 76 1.42 -11.22 -11.37
CA THR A 76 1.70 -10.68 -10.03
C THR A 76 1.54 -11.74 -8.96
N ARG A 77 2.33 -11.63 -7.88
CA ARG A 77 2.20 -12.44 -6.67
C ARG A 77 2.68 -11.63 -5.48
N VAL A 78 2.06 -11.83 -4.32
CA VAL A 78 2.47 -11.18 -3.07
C VAL A 78 3.93 -11.55 -2.75
N GLY A 79 4.75 -10.53 -2.47
CA GLY A 79 6.17 -10.72 -2.19
C GLY A 79 7.08 -10.82 -3.43
N TYR A 80 6.54 -10.69 -4.64
CA TYR A 80 7.30 -10.73 -5.90
C TYR A 80 7.15 -9.42 -6.68
N ASN A 81 8.13 -9.13 -7.53
CA ASN A 81 8.03 -8.04 -8.50
C ASN A 81 7.06 -8.45 -9.62
N PRO A 82 6.18 -7.54 -10.08
CA PRO A 82 5.28 -7.81 -11.19
C PRO A 82 6.07 -7.97 -12.48
N GLU A 83 5.71 -8.98 -13.29
CA GLU A 83 6.31 -9.23 -14.59
C GLU A 83 5.29 -8.98 -15.70
N PHE A 84 5.71 -8.33 -16.78
CA PHE A 84 4.87 -8.02 -17.94
C PHE A 84 5.40 -8.72 -19.18
N LEU A 85 4.55 -9.54 -19.80
CA LEU A 85 4.86 -10.28 -21.00
C LEU A 85 4.01 -9.76 -22.18
N ILE A 86 4.68 -9.32 -23.25
CA ILE A 86 4.03 -8.99 -24.51
C ILE A 86 4.03 -10.25 -25.37
N LEU A 87 2.83 -10.73 -25.71
CA LEU A 87 2.69 -11.90 -26.57
C LEU A 87 3.03 -11.54 -28.02
N ASN A 88 3.70 -12.46 -28.70
CA ASN A 88 3.95 -12.37 -30.14
C ASN A 88 3.40 -13.64 -30.80
N ASP A 89 3.11 -13.58 -32.10
CA ASP A 89 2.63 -14.74 -32.87
C ASP A 89 3.53 -15.96 -32.73
N SER A 90 4.84 -15.76 -32.60
CA SER A 90 5.79 -16.86 -32.34
C SER A 90 5.55 -17.55 -31.01
N LEU A 91 5.26 -16.80 -29.94
CA LEU A 91 4.99 -17.35 -28.60
C LEU A 91 3.65 -18.09 -28.54
N LEU A 92 2.67 -17.67 -29.33
CA LEU A 92 1.36 -18.31 -29.44
C LEU A 92 1.39 -19.62 -30.25
N ARG A 93 2.34 -19.74 -31.19
CA ARG A 93 2.56 -20.94 -32.00
C ARG A 93 3.37 -22.01 -31.27
N VAL A 94 4.00 -21.68 -30.13
CA VAL A 94 4.69 -22.66 -29.29
C VAL A 94 3.63 -23.50 -28.58
N ASN A 95 3.53 -24.77 -28.94
CA ASN A 95 2.66 -25.75 -28.25
C ASN A 95 3.21 -26.16 -26.87
N ASP A 96 4.46 -25.81 -26.59
CA ASP A 96 5.14 -26.07 -25.33
C ASP A 96 4.86 -24.98 -24.29
N ARG A 97 5.06 -25.33 -23.01
CA ARG A 97 4.84 -24.42 -21.89
C ARG A 97 5.99 -23.41 -21.80
N VAL A 98 5.66 -22.13 -21.81
CA VAL A 98 6.64 -21.05 -21.61
C VAL A 98 6.95 -20.91 -20.13
N TYR A 99 8.24 -20.90 -19.77
CA TYR A 99 8.68 -20.67 -18.40
C TYR A 99 8.83 -19.18 -18.13
N ILE A 100 8.09 -18.66 -17.16
CA ILE A 100 8.14 -17.28 -16.69
C ILE A 100 8.78 -17.27 -15.32
N ARG A 101 9.77 -16.39 -15.12
CA ARG A 101 10.51 -16.29 -13.86
C ARG A 101 10.10 -15.03 -13.12
N LEU A 102 9.63 -15.17 -11.88
CA LEU A 102 9.34 -14.04 -11.00
C LEU A 102 10.50 -13.79 -10.04
N LEU A 103 10.84 -12.52 -9.85
CA LEU A 103 11.87 -12.07 -8.92
C LEU A 103 11.25 -11.72 -7.57
N MET A 104 11.75 -12.33 -6.49
CA MET A 104 11.29 -12.00 -5.14
C MET A 104 11.62 -10.54 -4.80
N LYS A 105 10.63 -9.82 -4.28
CA LYS A 105 10.75 -8.41 -3.90
C LYS A 105 11.41 -8.33 -2.53
N ALA A 106 12.69 -7.96 -2.50
CA ALA A 106 13.36 -7.61 -1.26
C ALA A 106 12.88 -6.23 -0.78
N ILE A 107 12.07 -6.20 0.29
CA ILE A 107 11.66 -4.95 0.94
C ILE A 107 12.72 -4.63 1.99
N LEU A 108 13.51 -3.58 1.76
CA LEU A 108 14.37 -3.03 2.79
C LEU A 108 13.49 -2.28 3.79
N LEU A 109 13.38 -2.80 5.01
CA LEU A 109 12.67 -2.11 6.08
C LEU A 109 13.46 -0.86 6.46
N ARG A 110 12.78 0.30 6.52
CA ARG A 110 13.39 1.53 7.02
C ARG A 110 13.69 1.34 8.50
N GLU A 111 14.93 1.60 8.89
CA GLU A 111 15.32 1.61 10.30
C GLU A 111 14.47 2.64 11.06
N VAL A 112 13.75 2.17 12.08
CA VAL A 112 13.04 3.06 13.00
C VAL A 112 14.04 3.45 14.08
N LYS A 113 14.53 4.70 14.02
CA LYS A 113 15.32 5.26 15.11
C LYS A 113 14.40 5.49 16.29
N ILE A 114 14.46 4.58 17.26
CA ILE A 114 13.75 4.73 18.53
C ILE A 114 14.51 5.79 19.32
N TYR A 115 13.98 7.00 19.34
CA TYR A 115 14.43 8.02 20.27
C TYR A 115 13.83 7.69 21.63
N ALA A 116 14.67 7.59 22.68
CA ALA A 116 14.16 7.68 24.04
C ALA A 116 13.47 9.03 24.17
N VAL A 117 12.16 9.02 24.41
CA VAL A 117 11.40 10.26 24.63
C VAL A 117 12.01 10.91 25.87
N LYS A 118 12.68 12.06 25.69
CA LYS A 118 13.19 12.84 26.81
C LYS A 118 12.01 13.21 27.72
N PRO A 119 12.20 13.34 29.04
CA PRO A 119 11.15 13.79 29.94
C PRO A 119 10.47 15.06 29.40
N TYR A 120 9.14 15.14 29.50
CA TYR A 120 8.31 16.20 28.91
C TYR A 120 8.83 17.64 29.12
N PRO A 121 9.37 18.05 30.29
CA PRO A 121 9.89 19.41 30.47
C PRO A 121 11.13 19.71 29.60
N VAL A 122 11.96 18.70 29.35
CA VAL A 122 13.15 18.81 28.48
C VAL A 122 12.73 18.84 27.02
N PHE A 123 11.69 18.07 26.67
CA PHE A 123 11.09 18.08 25.34
C PHE A 123 10.51 19.46 24.98
N VAL A 124 9.77 20.11 25.89
CA VAL A 124 9.21 21.45 25.65
C VAL A 124 10.29 22.51 25.44
N LYS A 125 11.39 22.47 26.22
CA LYS A 125 12.55 23.37 26.04
C LYS A 125 13.32 23.14 24.74
N ASP A 126 13.42 21.88 24.30
CA ASP A 126 14.06 21.54 23.02
C ASP A 126 13.17 21.92 21.82
N LEU A 127 11.84 21.84 21.95
CA LEU A 127 10.90 22.31 20.93
C LEU A 127 10.99 23.82 20.73
N THR A 128 10.99 24.61 21.82
CA THR A 128 11.13 26.08 21.74
C THR A 128 12.46 26.50 21.10
N LYS A 129 13.56 25.81 21.43
CA LYS A 129 14.87 26.05 20.77
C LYS A 129 14.92 25.61 19.30
N LYS A 130 14.11 24.62 18.92
CA LYS A 130 14.05 24.13 17.53
C LYS A 130 13.14 25.02 16.69
N GLU A 131 12.09 25.59 17.25
CA GLU A 131 11.24 26.61 16.61
C GLU A 131 12.06 27.84 16.18
N ASP A 132 12.98 28.30 17.02
CA ASP A 132 13.93 29.38 16.68
C ASP A 132 14.88 29.02 15.51
N ASN A 133 15.12 27.72 15.24
CA ASN A 133 15.96 27.24 14.14
C ASN A 133 15.17 26.73 12.92
N ILE A 134 13.86 26.54 13.02
CA ILE A 134 12.99 26.12 11.90
C ILE A 134 12.55 27.33 11.07
N LEU A 135 12.57 28.54 11.67
CA LEU A 135 12.20 29.79 11.02
C LEU A 135 13.25 30.30 10.00
N ASP A 136 14.39 29.62 9.86
CA ASP A 136 15.52 30.06 9.00
C ASP A 136 15.77 29.11 7.82
N VAL A 137 14.72 28.54 7.23
CA VAL A 137 14.80 28.03 5.85
C VAL A 137 14.65 29.24 4.92
N GLU A 138 15.74 30.00 4.77
CA GLU A 138 15.84 31.07 3.78
C GLU A 138 15.45 30.54 2.39
N GLY A 139 14.32 31.02 1.86
CA GLY A 139 14.04 31.02 0.43
C GLY A 139 12.82 30.26 -0.09
N PHE A 140 11.87 29.78 0.74
CA PHE A 140 10.68 29.10 0.21
C PHE A 140 9.36 29.48 0.92
N SER A 141 8.62 30.43 0.34
CA SER A 141 7.21 30.67 0.66
C SER A 141 6.34 29.91 -0.34
N LEU A 142 5.74 28.80 0.08
CA LEU A 142 4.64 28.18 -0.67
C LEU A 142 3.44 29.13 -0.58
N SER A 143 2.88 29.52 -1.73
CA SER A 143 1.64 30.32 -1.78
C SER A 143 0.50 29.55 -1.10
N GLU A 144 -0.39 30.26 -0.40
CA GLU A 144 -1.55 29.65 0.28
C GLU A 144 -2.41 28.79 -0.69
N GLU A 145 -2.46 29.15 -1.98
CA GLU A 145 -3.14 28.36 -3.01
C GLU A 145 -2.50 26.98 -3.30
N GLU A 146 -1.17 26.86 -3.14
CA GLU A 146 -0.47 25.59 -3.34
C GLU A 146 -0.67 24.64 -2.14
N LYS A 147 -0.86 25.19 -0.93
CA LYS A 147 -1.23 24.42 0.26
C LYS A 147 -2.64 23.87 0.14
N GLU A 148 -3.59 24.69 -0.31
CA GLU A 148 -5.01 24.32 -0.42
C GLU A 148 -5.25 23.21 -1.48
N LYS A 149 -4.53 23.26 -2.61
CA LYS A 149 -4.60 22.21 -3.65
C LYS A 149 -4.05 20.86 -3.19
N LEU A 150 -3.18 20.83 -2.18
CA LEU A 150 -2.65 19.59 -1.60
C LEU A 150 -3.64 18.95 -0.63
N THR A 151 -4.43 19.75 0.10
CA THR A 151 -5.49 19.25 1.00
C THR A 151 -6.67 18.64 0.22
N GLN A 152 -6.94 19.12 -0.99
CA GLN A 152 -8.07 18.68 -1.82
C GLN A 152 -7.78 17.46 -2.71
N GLN A 153 -6.53 16.95 -2.76
CA GLN A 153 -6.21 15.76 -3.57
C GLN A 153 -6.80 14.44 -3.03
N SER A 154 -7.41 14.46 -1.85
CA SER A 154 -8.02 13.26 -1.23
C SER A 154 -9.45 12.96 -1.69
N THR A 155 -10.07 13.78 -2.56
CA THR A 155 -11.53 13.66 -2.86
C THR A 155 -11.92 13.62 -4.33
N SER A 156 -10.99 13.45 -5.28
CA SER A 156 -11.34 13.41 -6.71
C SER A 156 -11.02 12.07 -7.38
N GLY A 157 -11.98 11.13 -7.27
CA GLY A 157 -12.55 10.35 -8.39
C GLY A 157 -11.69 9.43 -9.26
N ASN A 158 -10.36 9.41 -9.19
CA ASN A 158 -9.56 8.49 -10.01
C ASN A 158 -8.27 8.05 -9.32
N ILE A 159 -8.45 7.08 -8.42
CA ILE A 159 -7.43 6.48 -7.54
C ILE A 159 -6.36 5.69 -8.33
N LEU A 160 -6.59 5.43 -9.62
CA LEU A 160 -5.71 4.60 -10.46
C LEU A 160 -4.65 5.41 -11.25
N ALA A 161 -4.80 6.73 -11.39
CA ALA A 161 -3.90 7.56 -12.21
C ALA A 161 -2.63 8.03 -11.47
N LEU A 162 -2.56 7.85 -10.14
CA LEU A 162 -1.50 8.39 -9.28
C LEU A 162 -0.70 7.33 -8.53
N THR A 163 -0.93 6.04 -8.82
CA THR A 163 -0.07 4.99 -8.28
C THR A 163 1.22 4.86 -9.10
N PRO A 164 2.38 4.59 -8.48
CA PRO A 164 3.63 4.27 -9.18
C PRO A 164 3.54 3.06 -10.12
N LEU A 165 2.41 2.34 -10.09
CA LEU A 165 2.07 1.21 -10.93
C LEU A 165 1.56 1.60 -12.33
N ALA A 166 1.22 2.87 -12.58
CA ALA A 166 0.54 3.27 -13.82
C ALA A 166 1.46 3.75 -14.95
N HIS A 167 2.65 4.31 -14.66
CA HIS A 167 3.57 4.76 -15.72
C HIS A 167 5.04 4.87 -15.23
N PRO A 168 6.03 4.37 -16.02
CA PRO A 168 7.45 4.41 -15.65
C PRO A 168 8.01 5.84 -15.49
N PHE A 169 7.45 6.82 -16.21
CA PHE A 169 7.88 8.22 -16.10
C PHE A 169 7.52 8.86 -14.75
N THR A 170 6.40 8.45 -14.14
CA THR A 170 6.00 8.90 -12.81
C THR A 170 6.95 8.37 -11.75
N PHE A 171 7.40 7.12 -11.87
CA PHE A 171 8.40 6.51 -10.98
C PHE A 171 9.74 7.26 -11.04
N PHE A 172 10.23 7.63 -12.24
CA PHE A 172 11.45 8.43 -12.37
C PHE A 172 11.28 9.88 -11.89
N TYR A 173 10.14 10.52 -12.18
CA TYR A 173 9.84 11.85 -11.66
C TYR A 173 9.84 11.87 -10.13
N GLU A 174 9.22 10.88 -9.51
CA GLU A 174 9.23 10.67 -8.08
C GLU A 174 10.63 10.42 -7.50
N GLN A 175 11.49 9.69 -8.22
CA GLN A 175 12.83 9.36 -7.76
C GLN A 175 13.83 10.53 -7.91
N TYR A 176 13.69 11.37 -8.94
CA TYR A 176 14.71 12.36 -9.33
C TYR A 176 14.26 13.83 -9.24
N SER A 177 12.98 14.14 -9.09
CA SER A 177 12.50 15.52 -8.98
C SER A 177 12.74 16.11 -7.60
N ARG A 178 13.41 17.28 -7.54
CA ARG A 178 13.51 18.08 -6.30
C ARG A 178 12.13 18.41 -5.71
N LYS A 179 11.13 18.66 -6.57
CA LYS A 179 9.75 18.95 -6.15
C LYS A 179 9.08 17.73 -5.51
N ALA A 180 9.33 16.52 -6.02
CA ALA A 180 8.81 15.29 -5.42
C ALA A 180 9.48 15.00 -4.06
N ARG A 181 10.79 15.23 -3.94
CA ARG A 181 11.51 15.13 -2.66
C ARG A 181 10.94 16.07 -1.60
N LEU A 182 10.75 17.34 -1.96
CA LEU A 182 10.16 18.36 -1.07
C LEU A 182 8.71 18.03 -0.70
N LYS A 183 7.91 17.50 -1.64
CA LYS A 183 6.54 17.06 -1.35
C LYS A 183 6.51 15.94 -0.32
N ARG A 184 7.41 14.95 -0.43
CA ARG A 184 7.53 13.86 0.56
C ARG A 184 7.96 14.37 1.93
N GLU A 185 8.92 15.28 1.95
CA GLU A 185 9.40 15.90 3.19
C GLU A 185 8.26 16.68 3.87
N TYR A 186 7.52 17.50 3.12
CA TYR A 186 6.34 18.21 3.62
C TYR A 186 5.25 17.27 4.15
N ILE A 187 4.91 16.19 3.41
CA ILE A 187 3.96 15.17 3.87
C ILE A 187 4.44 14.52 5.17
N SER A 188 5.73 14.15 5.26
CA SER A 188 6.27 13.55 6.48
C SER A 188 6.24 14.51 7.68
N LEU A 189 6.39 15.82 7.43
CA LEU A 189 6.25 16.84 8.47
C LEU A 189 4.79 16.99 8.91
N MET A 190 3.83 16.95 7.98
CA MET A 190 2.40 16.99 8.29
C MET A 190 1.94 15.75 9.06
N GLU A 191 2.37 14.55 8.64
CA GLU A 191 2.10 13.29 9.35
C GLU A 191 2.64 13.34 10.79
N HIS A 192 3.84 13.89 10.99
CA HIS A 192 4.37 14.09 12.33
C HIS A 192 3.57 15.11 13.16
N GLN A 193 3.04 16.18 12.55
CA GLN A 193 2.16 17.12 13.24
C GLN A 193 0.83 16.47 13.65
N ASP A 194 0.25 15.66 12.77
CA ASP A 194 -0.98 14.91 13.05
C ASP A 194 -0.75 13.90 14.18
N GLU A 195 0.35 13.12 14.13
CA GLU A 195 0.73 12.18 15.20
C GLU A 195 0.92 12.87 16.55
N VAL A 196 1.59 14.03 16.57
CA VAL A 196 1.79 14.84 17.79
C VAL A 196 0.45 15.38 18.32
N SER A 197 -0.46 15.79 17.44
CA SER A 197 -1.80 16.25 17.83
C SER A 197 -2.65 15.14 18.46
N VAL A 198 -2.60 13.93 17.87
CA VAL A 198 -3.28 12.73 18.40
C VAL A 198 -2.68 12.33 19.75
N LEU A 199 -1.35 12.42 19.89
CA LEU A 199 -0.67 12.16 21.14
C LEU A 199 -1.11 13.14 22.24
N ALA A 200 -1.19 14.43 21.92
CA ALA A 200 -1.65 15.47 22.86
C ALA A 200 -3.11 15.29 23.29
N GLN A 201 -3.95 14.65 22.47
CA GLN A 201 -5.33 14.30 22.84
C GLN A 201 -5.42 13.07 23.76
N LYS A 202 -4.48 12.12 23.62
CA LYS A 202 -4.45 10.88 24.40
C LYS A 202 -3.72 11.02 25.73
N TYR A 203 -2.67 11.83 25.77
CA TYR A 203 -1.81 12.02 26.95
C TYR A 203 -1.43 13.49 27.11
N ASN A 204 -2.06 14.15 28.08
CA ASN A 204 -1.75 15.52 28.45
C ASN A 204 -1.74 15.67 29.99
N PRO A 205 -1.15 16.76 30.52
CA PRO A 205 -1.14 17.02 31.96
C PRO A 205 -2.54 17.07 32.57
N GLU A 206 -3.55 17.53 31.82
CA GLU A 206 -4.93 17.63 32.31
C GLU A 206 -5.60 16.26 32.52
N ILE A 207 -5.41 15.30 31.61
CA ILE A 207 -5.90 13.92 31.70
C ILE A 207 -5.20 13.22 32.86
N VAL A 208 -3.89 13.40 32.99
CA VAL A 208 -3.14 12.83 34.13
C VAL A 208 -3.67 13.42 35.43
N LYS A 209 -3.87 14.74 35.50
CA LYS A 209 -4.46 15.42 36.66
C LYS A 209 -5.87 14.91 36.99
N GLN A 210 -6.71 14.68 35.98
CA GLN A 210 -8.06 14.13 36.18
C GLN A 210 -8.03 12.72 36.79
N ILE A 211 -7.03 11.91 36.46
CA ILE A 211 -6.91 10.51 36.91
C ILE A 211 -6.23 10.40 38.28
N THR A 212 -5.16 11.18 38.51
CA THR A 212 -4.33 11.04 39.72
C THR A 212 -4.65 12.06 40.80
N HIS A 213 -5.37 13.15 40.44
CA HIS A 213 -5.63 14.30 41.30
C HIS A 213 -4.37 14.99 41.85
N LEU A 214 -3.20 14.75 41.25
CA LEU A 214 -1.95 15.41 41.61
C LEU A 214 -1.90 16.83 41.02
N GLU A 215 -1.27 17.76 41.74
CA GLU A 215 -1.14 19.16 41.32
C GLU A 215 0.32 19.66 41.36
N GLY A 216 0.65 20.61 40.49
CA GLY A 216 1.94 21.30 40.49
C GLY A 216 3.14 20.36 40.29
N ASN A 217 4.13 20.47 41.18
CA ASN A 217 5.40 19.73 41.08
C ASN A 217 5.22 18.21 41.19
N GLU A 218 4.26 17.73 41.99
CA GLU A 218 4.00 16.29 42.16
C GLU A 218 3.48 15.67 40.86
N LEU A 219 2.70 16.42 40.08
CA LEU A 219 2.22 16.00 38.77
C LEU A 219 3.38 15.87 37.78
N GLU A 220 4.29 16.85 37.77
CA GLU A 220 5.46 16.83 36.89
C GLU A 220 6.39 15.66 37.23
N GLU A 221 6.68 15.45 38.51
CA GLU A 221 7.48 14.30 38.98
C GLU A 221 6.83 12.96 38.61
N PHE A 222 5.52 12.84 38.76
CA PHE A 222 4.78 11.65 38.36
C PHE A 222 4.80 11.43 36.84
N MET A 223 4.70 12.50 36.05
CA MET A 223 4.81 12.43 34.58
C MET A 223 6.22 12.03 34.13
N VAL A 224 7.27 12.43 34.86
CA VAL A 224 8.65 11.98 34.62
C VAL A 224 8.80 10.50 34.97
N TYR A 225 8.18 10.05 36.07
CA TYR A 225 8.13 8.63 36.46
C TYR A 225 7.34 7.76 35.47
N CYS A 226 6.28 8.32 34.88
CA CYS A 226 5.51 7.73 33.79
C CYS A 226 6.22 7.91 32.44
N SER A 227 7.39 7.30 32.31
CA SER A 227 8.11 7.21 31.03
C SER A 227 7.44 6.21 30.07
N PHE A 228 6.33 6.61 29.46
CA PHE A 228 5.72 5.82 28.39
C PHE A 228 6.54 5.93 27.10
N SER A 229 6.72 4.80 26.41
CA SER A 229 7.31 4.79 25.08
C SER A 229 6.36 5.43 24.07
N TYR A 230 6.92 6.18 23.11
CA TYR A 230 6.19 6.74 21.97
C TYR A 230 5.31 5.69 21.28
N TYR A 231 5.85 4.49 21.06
CA TYR A 231 5.14 3.39 20.43
C TYR A 231 3.90 2.95 21.21
N THR A 232 4.01 2.88 22.54
CA THR A 232 2.90 2.49 23.42
C THR A 232 1.76 3.51 23.33
N LEU A 233 2.08 4.80 23.29
CA LEU A 233 1.06 5.87 23.24
C LEU A 233 0.35 5.95 21.88
N ILE A 234 1.03 5.60 20.78
CA ILE A 234 0.41 5.54 19.45
C ILE A 234 -0.54 4.35 19.35
N VAL A 235 -0.04 3.16 19.67
CA VAL A 235 -0.76 1.89 19.44
C VAL A 235 -1.94 1.73 20.40
N SER A 236 -1.79 2.19 21.65
CA SER A 236 -2.83 2.02 22.66
C SER A 236 -4.01 2.97 22.43
N THR A 237 -5.19 2.48 22.79
CA THR A 237 -6.42 3.26 22.83
C THR A 237 -6.40 4.23 24.02
N LYS A 238 -7.28 5.23 24.01
CA LYS A 238 -7.38 6.21 25.10
C LYS A 238 -7.62 5.52 26.45
N GLN A 239 -8.57 4.58 26.52
CA GLN A 239 -8.90 3.88 27.77
C GLN A 239 -7.72 3.04 28.29
N GLU A 240 -6.96 2.40 27.40
CA GLU A 240 -5.77 1.63 27.79
C GLU A 240 -4.69 2.52 28.39
N ILE A 241 -4.48 3.71 27.82
CA ILE A 241 -3.52 4.69 28.34
C ILE A 241 -3.96 5.15 29.73
N GLU A 242 -5.24 5.46 29.94
CA GLU A 242 -5.79 5.84 31.24
C GLU A 242 -5.56 4.73 32.30
N ALA A 243 -5.80 3.47 31.92
CA ALA A 243 -5.54 2.32 32.80
C ALA A 243 -4.05 2.14 33.13
N MET A 244 -3.16 2.38 32.16
CA MET A 244 -1.71 2.34 32.37
C MET A 244 -1.24 3.45 33.32
N ILE A 245 -1.77 4.66 33.17
CA ILE A 245 -1.52 5.79 34.08
C ILE A 245 -1.94 5.42 35.50
N PHE A 246 -3.15 4.90 35.67
CA PHE A 246 -3.65 4.49 36.97
C PHE A 246 -2.79 3.41 37.62
N LYS A 247 -2.36 2.40 36.84
CA LYS A 247 -1.47 1.34 37.35
C LYS A 247 -0.12 1.89 37.80
N LYS A 248 0.49 2.79 37.01
CA LYS A 248 1.75 3.47 37.36
C LYS A 248 1.60 4.35 38.60
N PHE A 249 0.44 5.00 38.78
CA PHE A 249 0.13 5.80 39.96
C PHE A 249 0.06 4.96 41.23
N GLN A 250 -0.54 3.76 41.17
CA GLN A 250 -0.55 2.83 42.32
C GLN A 250 0.87 2.40 42.71
N LEU A 251 1.74 2.13 41.73
CA LEU A 251 3.14 1.79 41.98
C LEU A 251 3.91 2.95 42.61
N TYR A 252 3.74 4.17 42.07
CA TYR A 252 4.35 5.38 42.61
C TYR A 252 3.95 5.62 44.07
N LYS A 253 2.68 5.40 44.42
CA LYS A 253 2.20 5.48 45.80
C LYS A 253 2.80 4.42 46.72
N GLN A 254 3.03 3.21 46.23
CA GLN A 254 3.66 2.13 47.03
C GLN A 254 5.14 2.38 47.28
N GLU A 255 5.85 2.94 46.30
CA GLU A 255 7.27 3.27 46.41
C GLU A 255 7.53 4.48 47.31
N ASN A 256 6.67 5.50 47.26
CA ASN A 256 6.77 6.69 48.12
C ASN A 256 6.16 6.54 49.52
N ALA A 257 5.49 5.41 49.82
CA ALA A 257 4.96 5.11 51.16
C ALA A 257 5.96 4.31 52.03
N ARG A 258 7.16 4.01 51.51
CA ARG A 258 8.30 3.46 52.27
C ARG A 258 9.30 4.55 52.60
#